data_AF-A0A654TEN2-F1
#
_entry.id   AF-A0A654TEN2-F1
#
_cell.length_a   1.000
_cell.length_b   1.000
_cell.length_c   1.000
_cell.angle_alpha   90.00
_cell.angle_beta   90.00
_cell.angle_gamma   90.00
#
_symmetry.space_group_name_H-M   'P 1'
#
loop_
_entity.id
_entity.type
_entity.pdbx_description
1 polymer ?
#
loop_
_entity_poly.entity_id
_entity_poly.type
_entity_poly.pdbx_seq_one_letter_code
_entity_poly.pdbx_strand_id
1 'polypeptide(L)'
;MADDAEEMLRGAAVLAARIMSRLATQPNTHALRVQQLLGLAELNATTAPVDVSTIARELGVAAEGNATLIGFDTAENRDTAVRHVRLVDVMALSASAFRHDAQVAANGSRIYVLLPQTTTGRAVTSWVRGTISALRAELGVALRAAIAGPVAGLAEVNPARVEVDRVLESAERHPILGQVTSLAEARTTVLLDEIVTLVGTDQRLVDPRIRDLGAQDPVLAQTLRAYLDAFGDIGAAARSLQVHPNTVRYRIRRIEQLLSTSLGDPDVRLLFSLGLRAMERTA
;
A
#
# COMPACT_ATOMS: atom_id res chain seq x y z
N MET A 1 -31.70 -29.57 -16.81
CA MET A 1 -31.79 -30.18 -15.47
C MET A 1 -30.59 -29.81 -14.60
N ALA A 2 -29.34 -30.14 -14.95
CA ALA A 2 -28.16 -29.67 -14.21
C ALA A 2 -27.78 -28.21 -14.55
N ASP A 3 -27.94 -27.81 -15.83
CA ASP A 3 -27.64 -26.45 -16.32
C ASP A 3 -28.58 -25.40 -15.71
N ASP A 4 -29.88 -25.71 -15.62
CA ASP A 4 -30.89 -24.85 -14.99
C ASP A 4 -30.61 -24.61 -13.50
N ALA A 5 -30.00 -25.58 -12.81
CA ALA A 5 -29.69 -25.48 -11.39
C ALA A 5 -28.52 -24.52 -11.13
N GLU A 6 -27.50 -24.52 -12.00
CA GLU A 6 -26.38 -23.58 -11.90
C GLU A 6 -26.81 -22.15 -12.24
N GLU A 7 -27.67 -21.99 -13.24
CA GLU A 7 -28.23 -20.70 -13.63
C GLU A 7 -29.18 -20.14 -12.55
N MET A 8 -29.99 -21.00 -11.92
CA MET A 8 -30.80 -20.65 -10.75
C MET A 8 -29.96 -20.27 -9.54
N LEU A 9 -28.84 -20.95 -9.27
CA LEU A 9 -27.93 -20.63 -8.18
C LEU A 9 -27.23 -19.28 -8.39
N ARG A 10 -26.80 -18.98 -9.63
CA ARG A 10 -26.26 -17.65 -9.98
C ARG A 10 -27.33 -16.57 -9.84
N GLY A 11 -28.55 -16.82 -10.29
CA GLY A 11 -29.68 -15.89 -10.12
C GLY A 11 -30.01 -15.61 -8.65
N ALA A 12 -30.04 -16.66 -7.82
CA ALA A 12 -30.27 -16.55 -6.38
C ALA A 12 -29.13 -15.83 -5.65
N ALA A 13 -27.87 -16.09 -6.01
CA ALA A 13 -26.70 -15.42 -5.45
C ALA A 13 -26.69 -13.92 -5.78
N VAL A 14 -27.03 -13.54 -7.02
CA VAL A 14 -27.14 -12.14 -7.45
C VAL A 14 -28.30 -11.43 -6.73
N LEU A 15 -29.43 -12.12 -6.52
CA LEU A 15 -30.57 -11.56 -5.78
C LEU A 15 -30.24 -11.40 -4.29
N ALA A 16 -29.59 -12.38 -3.68
CA ALA A 16 -29.11 -12.32 -2.30
C ALA A 16 -28.08 -11.18 -2.13
N ALA A 17 -27.13 -11.05 -3.06
CA ALA A 17 -26.18 -9.94 -3.09
C ALA A 17 -26.87 -8.58 -3.23
N ARG A 18 -27.92 -8.47 -4.06
CA ARG A 18 -28.73 -7.24 -4.18
C ARG A 18 -29.51 -6.92 -2.91
N ILE A 19 -30.08 -7.92 -2.23
CA ILE A 19 -30.82 -7.73 -0.98
C ILE A 19 -29.86 -7.34 0.15
N MET A 20 -28.72 -8.00 0.25
CA MET A 20 -27.65 -7.67 1.20
C MET A 20 -27.09 -6.27 0.96
N SER A 21 -26.83 -5.90 -0.30
CA SER A 21 -26.41 -4.55 -0.70
C SER A 21 -27.44 -3.48 -0.32
N ARG A 22 -28.74 -3.78 -0.50
CA ARG A 22 -29.81 -2.85 -0.10
C ARG A 22 -29.88 -2.65 1.41
N LEU A 23 -29.62 -3.69 2.20
CA LEU A 23 -29.57 -3.63 3.66
C LEU A 23 -28.30 -2.94 4.18
N ALA A 24 -27.20 -2.98 3.43
CA ALA A 24 -25.92 -2.38 3.79
C ALA A 24 -25.84 -0.85 3.59
N THR A 25 -26.84 -0.23 2.93
CA THR A 25 -26.86 1.23 2.67
C THR A 25 -27.33 2.09 3.85
N GLN A 26 -27.74 1.49 4.97
CA GLN A 26 -27.82 2.21 6.24
C GLN A 26 -26.46 2.10 6.93
N PRO A 27 -25.90 3.17 7.52
CA PRO A 27 -24.72 3.05 8.36
C PRO A 27 -25.07 2.11 9.52
N ASN A 28 -24.74 0.84 9.33
CA ASN A 28 -25.01 -0.19 10.31
C ASN A 28 -24.12 0.14 11.50
N THR A 29 -24.68 0.10 12.72
CA THR A 29 -23.94 0.31 13.97
C THR A 29 -22.63 -0.50 13.98
N HIS A 30 -22.67 -1.69 13.39
CA HIS A 30 -21.53 -2.58 13.16
C HIS A 30 -20.41 -1.96 12.29
N ALA A 31 -20.73 -1.35 11.15
CA ALA A 31 -19.72 -0.71 10.29
C ALA A 31 -19.06 0.49 11.00
N LEU A 32 -19.84 1.26 11.77
CA LEU A 32 -19.32 2.35 12.60
C LEU A 32 -18.37 1.83 13.69
N ARG A 33 -18.67 0.68 14.30
CA ARG A 33 -17.79 0.04 15.29
C ARG A 33 -16.47 -0.42 14.69
N VAL A 34 -16.51 -1.01 13.49
CA VAL A 34 -15.28 -1.37 12.77
C VAL A 34 -14.48 -0.12 12.40
N GLN A 35 -15.12 0.97 11.96
CA GLN A 35 -14.45 2.25 11.71
C GLN A 35 -13.82 2.85 12.97
N GLN A 36 -14.50 2.76 14.13
CA GLN A 36 -13.94 3.20 15.42
C GLN A 36 -12.71 2.38 15.80
N LEU A 37 -12.75 1.06 15.65
CA LEU A 37 -11.61 0.18 15.89
C LEU A 37 -10.41 0.52 14.99
N LEU A 38 -10.70 0.85 13.74
CA LEU A 38 -9.72 1.29 12.75
C LEU A 38 -9.20 2.71 13.02
N GLY A 39 -9.79 3.48 13.94
CA GLY A 39 -9.42 4.89 14.18
C GLY A 39 -9.85 5.84 13.06
N LEU A 40 -10.92 5.50 12.35
CA LEU A 40 -11.47 6.25 11.21
C LEU A 40 -12.72 7.06 11.54
N ALA A 41 -13.27 6.92 12.76
CA ALA A 41 -14.40 7.72 13.20
C ALA A 41 -13.98 9.18 13.40
N GLU A 42 -14.83 10.14 12.99
CA GLU A 42 -14.59 11.57 13.19
C GLU A 42 -14.35 11.85 14.68
N LEU A 43 -13.13 12.29 15.00
CA LEU A 43 -12.75 12.74 16.34
C LEU A 43 -13.47 14.06 16.63
N ASN A 44 -14.63 13.99 17.27
CA ASN A 44 -15.08 15.14 18.03
C ASN A 44 -14.06 15.37 19.15
N ALA A 45 -13.70 16.63 19.41
CA ALA A 45 -12.65 17.03 20.37
C ALA A 45 -12.84 16.53 21.83
N THR A 46 -13.95 15.85 22.11
CA THR A 46 -14.35 15.26 23.39
C THR A 46 -14.50 13.73 23.37
N THR A 47 -14.01 13.05 22.34
CA THR A 47 -14.19 11.59 22.21
C THR A 47 -13.31 10.87 23.24
N ALA A 48 -13.95 10.19 24.20
CA ALA A 48 -13.29 9.30 25.14
C ALA A 48 -12.43 8.26 24.38
N PRO A 49 -11.33 7.74 24.99
CA PRO A 49 -10.54 6.68 24.36
C PRO A 49 -11.43 5.52 23.92
N VAL A 50 -11.16 5.00 22.73
CA VAL A 50 -11.94 3.90 22.13
C VAL A 50 -11.87 2.68 23.04
N ASP A 51 -13.01 2.31 23.64
CA ASP A 51 -13.10 1.08 24.43
C ASP A 51 -13.21 -0.13 23.49
N VAL A 52 -12.04 -0.69 23.16
CA VAL A 52 -11.87 -1.86 22.30
C VAL A 52 -12.67 -3.06 22.82
N SER A 53 -12.79 -3.23 24.15
CA SER A 53 -13.52 -4.36 24.73
C SER A 53 -15.02 -4.28 24.49
N THR A 54 -15.58 -3.07 24.60
CA THR A 54 -16.98 -2.79 24.27
C THR A 54 -17.25 -2.99 22.79
N ILE A 55 -16.37 -2.47 21.92
CA ILE A 55 -16.49 -2.67 20.46
C ILE A 55 -16.42 -4.16 20.10
N ALA A 56 -15.48 -4.91 20.66
CA ALA A 56 -15.34 -6.34 20.40
C ALA A 56 -16.63 -7.11 20.74
N ARG A 57 -17.23 -6.81 21.90
CA ARG A 57 -18.50 -7.40 22.34
C ARG A 57 -19.66 -7.05 21.42
N GLU A 58 -19.74 -5.80 20.95
CA GLU A 58 -20.79 -5.35 20.03
C GLU A 58 -20.63 -5.95 18.62
N LEU A 59 -19.39 -6.21 18.19
CA LEU A 59 -19.07 -6.90 16.94
C LEU A 59 -19.14 -8.44 17.05
N GLY A 60 -19.30 -8.98 18.27
CA GLY A 60 -19.31 -10.42 18.52
C GLY A 60 -17.97 -11.11 18.26
N VAL A 61 -16.84 -10.40 18.39
CA VAL A 61 -15.49 -10.93 18.13
C VAL A 61 -14.63 -10.91 19.40
N ALA A 62 -13.58 -11.73 19.43
CA ALA A 62 -12.63 -11.71 20.53
C ALA A 62 -11.75 -10.45 20.49
N ALA A 63 -11.63 -9.75 21.63
CA ALA A 63 -10.74 -8.59 21.76
C ALA A 63 -9.25 -8.98 21.72
N GLU A 64 -8.94 -10.17 22.24
CA GLU A 64 -7.59 -10.73 22.31
C GLU A 64 -7.37 -11.83 21.26
N GLY A 65 -6.09 -12.16 21.01
CA GLY A 65 -5.66 -13.13 20.02
C GLY A 65 -5.20 -12.49 18.71
N ASN A 66 -4.69 -13.31 17.79
CA ASN A 66 -4.15 -12.80 16.52
C ASN A 66 -5.28 -12.38 15.58
N ALA A 67 -5.11 -11.26 14.90
CA ALA A 67 -5.96 -10.84 13.80
C ALA A 67 -5.14 -10.64 12.52
N THR A 68 -5.81 -10.58 11.37
CA THR A 68 -5.23 -10.12 10.11
C THR A 68 -6.09 -8.98 9.57
N LEU A 69 -5.47 -7.85 9.26
CA LEU A 69 -6.09 -6.71 8.61
C LEU A 69 -5.66 -6.66 7.15
N ILE A 70 -6.61 -6.50 6.25
CA ILE A 70 -6.36 -6.29 4.82
C ILE A 70 -6.96 -4.94 4.43
N GLY A 71 -6.15 -4.05 3.87
CA GLY A 71 -6.64 -2.86 3.20
C GLY A 71 -6.65 -3.06 1.70
N PHE A 72 -7.68 -2.55 1.04
CA PHE A 72 -7.84 -2.53 -0.41
C PHE A 72 -7.96 -1.09 -0.88
N ASP A 73 -7.38 -0.79 -2.03
CA ASP A 73 -7.57 0.49 -2.74
C ASP A 73 -7.78 0.25 -4.23
N THR A 74 -8.52 1.15 -4.87
CA THR A 74 -8.76 1.12 -6.31
C THR A 74 -7.53 1.63 -7.05
N ALA A 75 -7.00 0.86 -7.98
CA ALA A 75 -5.82 1.24 -8.78
C ALA A 75 -6.13 2.26 -9.89
N GLU A 76 -7.40 2.59 -10.13
CA GLU A 76 -7.87 3.50 -11.19
C GLU A 76 -8.85 4.56 -10.64
N ASN A 77 -9.02 5.65 -11.41
CA ASN A 77 -9.67 6.92 -11.08
C ASN A 77 -10.83 6.87 -10.06
N ARG A 78 -10.75 7.78 -9.09
CA ARG A 78 -11.62 7.97 -7.91
C ARG A 78 -13.09 8.35 -8.20
N ASP A 79 -13.50 8.36 -9.47
CA ASP A 79 -14.75 8.99 -9.88
C ASP A 79 -15.84 7.94 -10.16
N THR A 80 -16.48 7.45 -9.09
CA THR A 80 -17.88 6.97 -9.07
C THR A 80 -18.25 6.44 -7.67
N ALA A 81 -18.77 7.32 -6.81
CA ALA A 81 -19.24 6.96 -5.45
C ALA A 81 -20.23 5.77 -5.44
N VAL A 82 -21.09 5.65 -6.47
CA VAL A 82 -22.06 4.53 -6.60
C VAL A 82 -21.37 3.19 -6.88
N ARG A 83 -20.24 3.18 -7.62
CA ARG A 83 -19.44 1.96 -7.82
C ARG A 83 -18.74 1.56 -6.53
N HIS A 84 -18.31 2.53 -5.73
CA HIS A 84 -17.64 2.30 -4.46
C HIS A 84 -18.55 1.61 -3.44
N VAL A 85 -19.79 2.08 -3.25
CA VAL A 85 -20.74 1.44 -2.33
C VAL A 85 -20.98 -0.04 -2.69
N ARG A 86 -21.19 -0.34 -3.98
CA ARG A 86 -21.36 -1.73 -4.44
C ARG A 86 -20.12 -2.59 -4.21
N LEU A 87 -18.93 -1.99 -4.29
CA LEU A 87 -17.69 -2.70 -4.05
C LEU A 87 -17.56 -3.13 -2.59
N VAL A 88 -17.95 -2.26 -1.64
CA VAL A 88 -17.97 -2.59 -0.21
C VAL A 88 -18.86 -3.80 0.07
N ASP A 89 -20.06 -3.84 -0.54
CA ASP A 89 -21.00 -4.96 -0.35
C ASP A 89 -20.46 -6.27 -0.90
N VAL A 90 -19.82 -6.24 -2.08
CA VAL A 90 -19.19 -7.42 -2.67
C VAL A 90 -17.99 -7.89 -1.82
N MET A 91 -17.22 -6.95 -1.25
CA MET A 91 -16.14 -7.28 -0.31
C MET A 91 -16.67 -7.88 0.99
N ALA A 92 -17.74 -7.32 1.57
CA ALA A 92 -18.39 -7.88 2.74
C ALA A 92 -18.92 -9.29 2.47
N LEU A 93 -19.55 -9.52 1.32
CA LEU A 93 -20.03 -10.84 0.91
C LEU A 93 -18.87 -11.84 0.74
N SER A 94 -17.83 -11.48 -0.03
CA SER A 94 -16.65 -12.33 -0.22
C SER A 94 -15.94 -12.65 1.10
N ALA A 95 -15.79 -11.66 1.98
CA ALA A 95 -15.15 -11.82 3.27
C ALA A 95 -15.97 -12.73 4.19
N SER A 96 -17.29 -12.54 4.28
CA SER A 96 -18.19 -13.37 5.08
C SER A 96 -18.23 -14.84 4.61
N ALA A 97 -18.19 -15.07 3.29
CA ALA A 97 -18.10 -16.40 2.71
C ALA A 97 -16.76 -17.09 2.99
N PHE A 98 -15.67 -16.33 3.09
CA PHE A 98 -14.36 -16.85 3.47
C PHE A 98 -14.27 -17.12 4.99
N ARG A 99 -14.77 -16.19 5.80
CA ARG A 99 -14.84 -16.27 7.27
C ARG A 99 -16.09 -15.56 7.77
N HIS A 100 -16.95 -16.31 8.45
CA HIS A 100 -18.22 -15.82 9.00
C HIS A 100 -18.08 -14.63 9.98
N ASP A 101 -16.94 -14.53 10.68
CA ASP A 101 -16.63 -13.49 11.67
C ASP A 101 -15.86 -12.29 11.07
N ALA A 102 -15.71 -12.24 9.73
CA ALA A 102 -15.04 -11.16 9.04
C ALA A 102 -15.77 -9.83 9.21
N GLN A 103 -14.99 -8.78 9.44
CA GLN A 103 -15.44 -7.43 9.72
C GLN A 103 -15.02 -6.53 8.56
N VAL A 104 -15.96 -5.79 7.97
CA VAL A 104 -15.69 -4.93 6.81
C VAL A 104 -16.12 -3.50 7.09
N ALA A 105 -15.25 -2.56 6.73
CA ALA A 105 -15.52 -1.14 6.77
C ALA A 105 -14.86 -0.44 5.57
N ALA A 106 -15.34 0.75 5.23
CA ALA A 106 -14.75 1.58 4.20
C ALA A 106 -14.52 3.00 4.70
N ASN A 107 -13.55 3.69 4.11
CA ASN A 107 -13.30 5.11 4.30
C ASN A 107 -12.71 5.72 3.02
N GLY A 108 -13.42 6.67 2.41
CA GLY A 108 -13.02 7.22 1.11
C GLY A 108 -13.01 6.16 0.01
N SER A 109 -11.87 5.93 -0.64
CA SER A 109 -11.67 4.85 -1.64
C SER A 109 -11.23 3.53 -1.02
N ARG A 110 -10.88 3.52 0.27
CA ARG A 110 -10.28 2.37 0.93
C ARG A 110 -11.33 1.48 1.56
N ILE A 111 -11.13 0.17 1.39
CA ILE A 111 -11.94 -0.87 2.02
C ILE A 111 -11.02 -1.68 2.92
N TYR A 112 -11.45 -1.93 4.15
CA TYR A 112 -10.72 -2.69 5.14
C TYR A 112 -11.50 -3.95 5.47
N VAL A 113 -10.80 -5.09 5.47
CA VAL A 113 -11.30 -6.37 5.93
C VAL A 113 -10.45 -6.81 7.11
N LEU A 114 -11.08 -6.93 8.27
CA LEU A 114 -10.48 -7.45 9.49
C LEU A 114 -10.96 -8.90 9.68
N LEU A 115 -10.00 -9.81 9.84
CA LEU A 115 -10.21 -11.21 10.13
C LEU A 115 -9.73 -11.50 11.57
N PRO A 116 -10.65 -11.56 12.55
CA PRO A 116 -10.32 -11.92 13.93
C PRO A 116 -9.77 -13.35 14.01
N GLN A 117 -9.04 -13.66 15.09
CA GLN A 117 -8.53 -15.01 15.38
C GLN A 117 -7.91 -15.70 14.15
N THR A 118 -7.13 -14.93 13.39
CA THR A 118 -6.53 -15.34 12.13
C THR A 118 -5.05 -15.01 12.15
N THR A 119 -4.21 -16.01 11.93
CA THR A 119 -2.82 -15.77 11.54
C THR A 119 -2.75 -15.59 10.03
N THR A 120 -1.89 -14.66 9.59
CA THR A 120 -1.66 -14.48 8.16
C THR A 120 -1.06 -15.75 7.58
N GLY A 121 -1.67 -16.26 6.51
CA GLY A 121 -1.26 -17.51 5.88
C GLY A 121 -1.70 -17.58 4.43
N ARG A 122 -1.25 -18.63 3.73
CA ARG A 122 -1.49 -18.84 2.28
C ARG A 122 -2.98 -18.74 1.90
N ALA A 123 -3.88 -19.16 2.78
CA ALA A 123 -5.32 -19.08 2.55
C ALA A 123 -5.82 -17.64 2.42
N VAL A 124 -5.39 -16.73 3.32
CA VAL A 124 -5.76 -15.31 3.28
C VAL A 124 -5.22 -14.68 2.01
N THR A 125 -3.93 -14.88 1.70
CA THR A 125 -3.32 -14.35 0.47
C THR A 125 -4.00 -14.88 -0.80
N SER A 126 -4.36 -16.17 -0.83
CA SER A 126 -5.06 -16.79 -1.96
C SER A 126 -6.47 -16.20 -2.13
N TRP A 127 -7.22 -16.06 -1.04
CA TRP A 127 -8.54 -15.43 -1.04
C TRP A 127 -8.48 -13.98 -1.52
N VAL A 128 -7.52 -13.18 -1.05
CA VAL A 128 -7.32 -11.80 -1.52
C VAL A 128 -7.03 -11.77 -3.02
N ARG A 129 -6.09 -12.59 -3.52
CA ARG A 129 -5.76 -12.64 -4.96
C ARG A 129 -6.96 -13.10 -5.81
N GLY A 130 -7.70 -14.12 -5.35
CA GLY A 130 -8.89 -14.62 -6.03
C GLY A 130 -9.99 -13.58 -6.09
N THR A 131 -10.24 -12.88 -4.97
CA THR A 131 -11.23 -11.80 -4.89
C THR A 131 -10.90 -10.65 -5.83
N ILE A 132 -9.65 -10.20 -5.84
CA ILE A 132 -9.21 -9.14 -6.77
C ILE A 132 -9.33 -9.59 -8.23
N SER A 133 -8.98 -10.84 -8.54
CA SER A 133 -9.08 -11.39 -9.89
C SER A 133 -10.52 -11.47 -10.37
N ALA A 134 -11.44 -11.92 -9.50
CA ALA A 134 -12.88 -11.98 -9.80
C ALA A 134 -13.47 -10.58 -10.02
N LEU A 135 -13.14 -9.61 -9.16
CA LEU A 135 -13.60 -8.23 -9.34
C LEU A 135 -13.09 -7.60 -10.64
N ARG A 136 -11.85 -7.90 -11.04
CA ARG A 136 -11.30 -7.44 -12.31
C ARG A 136 -12.04 -8.06 -13.50
N ALA A 137 -12.30 -9.37 -13.45
CA ALA A 137 -12.96 -10.09 -14.53
C ALA A 137 -14.45 -9.69 -14.69
N GLU A 138 -15.18 -9.61 -13.58
CA GLU A 138 -16.63 -9.43 -13.60
C GLU A 138 -17.06 -7.95 -13.59
N LEU A 139 -16.29 -7.08 -12.93
CA LEU A 139 -16.65 -5.67 -12.73
C LEU A 139 -15.67 -4.69 -13.37
N GLY A 140 -14.57 -5.17 -13.96
CA GLY A 140 -13.53 -4.31 -14.55
C GLY A 140 -12.80 -3.46 -13.52
N VAL A 141 -12.85 -3.81 -12.23
CA VAL A 141 -12.22 -3.02 -11.16
C VAL A 141 -10.83 -3.58 -10.85
N ALA A 142 -9.80 -2.77 -11.08
CA ALA A 142 -8.46 -3.08 -10.64
C ALA A 142 -8.27 -2.67 -9.18
N LEU A 143 -8.08 -3.66 -8.29
CA LEU A 143 -7.74 -3.42 -6.90
C LEU A 143 -6.29 -3.79 -6.60
N ARG A 144 -5.77 -3.16 -5.55
CA ARG A 144 -4.55 -3.54 -4.83
C ARG A 144 -4.90 -3.82 -3.37
N ALA A 145 -4.09 -4.65 -2.73
CA ALA A 145 -4.26 -4.96 -1.32
C ALA A 145 -2.95 -4.99 -0.54
N ALA A 146 -3.00 -4.49 0.69
CA ALA A 146 -1.95 -4.60 1.68
C ALA A 146 -2.43 -5.46 2.86
N ILE A 147 -1.62 -6.42 3.28
CA ILE A 147 -1.96 -7.38 4.35
C ILE A 147 -1.05 -7.14 5.56
N ALA A 148 -1.68 -6.85 6.70
CA ALA A 148 -1.06 -6.76 8.01
C ALA A 148 -1.48 -7.93 8.89
N GLY A 149 -0.51 -8.78 9.24
CA GLY A 149 -0.69 -9.73 10.32
C GLY A 149 0.51 -10.66 10.54
N PRO A 150 0.55 -11.36 11.69
CA PRO A 150 -0.46 -11.32 12.75
C PRO A 150 -0.47 -9.98 13.50
N VAL A 151 -1.66 -9.44 13.77
CA VAL A 151 -1.92 -8.27 14.62
C VAL A 151 -2.28 -8.78 16.01
N ALA A 152 -1.61 -8.29 17.05
CA ALA A 152 -1.75 -8.80 18.42
C ALA A 152 -2.98 -8.18 19.13
N GLY A 153 -4.16 -8.72 18.84
CA GLY A 153 -5.43 -8.25 19.41
C GLY A 153 -6.01 -7.05 18.67
N LEU A 154 -7.25 -6.71 19.02
CA LEU A 154 -7.99 -5.63 18.35
C LEU A 154 -7.45 -4.22 18.68
N ALA A 155 -6.72 -4.07 19.79
CA ALA A 155 -6.08 -2.80 20.15
C ALA A 155 -5.01 -2.37 19.13
N GLU A 156 -4.34 -3.33 18.49
CA GLU A 156 -3.28 -3.09 17.51
C GLU A 156 -3.81 -2.91 16.08
N VAL A 157 -5.14 -2.95 15.88
CA VAL A 157 -5.75 -2.82 14.54
C VAL A 157 -5.61 -1.40 13.98
N ASN A 158 -5.71 -0.35 14.80
CA ASN A 158 -5.50 1.02 14.33
C ASN A 158 -4.03 1.27 13.90
N PRO A 159 -3.01 0.95 14.72
CA PRO A 159 -1.61 0.99 14.27
C PRO A 159 -1.38 0.17 12.99
N ALA A 160 -1.93 -1.05 12.91
CA ALA A 160 -1.81 -1.89 11.71
C ALA A 160 -2.48 -1.25 10.48
N ARG A 161 -3.60 -0.56 10.64
CA ARG A 161 -4.26 0.18 9.55
C ARG A 161 -3.34 1.30 9.03
N VAL A 162 -2.70 2.05 9.92
CA VAL A 162 -1.76 3.12 9.51
C VAL A 162 -0.65 2.56 8.63
N GLU A 163 -0.10 1.39 8.98
CA GLU A 163 0.91 0.71 8.15
C GLU A 163 0.33 0.23 6.81
N VAL A 164 -0.88 -0.36 6.80
CA VAL A 164 -1.60 -0.76 5.57
C VAL A 164 -1.80 0.43 4.63
N ASP A 165 -2.22 1.57 5.17
CA ASP A 165 -2.43 2.80 4.42
C ASP A 165 -1.13 3.29 3.78
N ARG A 166 -0.02 3.28 4.53
CA ARG A 166 1.31 3.63 4.00
C ARG A 166 1.74 2.72 2.85
N VAL A 167 1.50 1.42 2.96
CA VAL A 167 1.81 0.47 1.86
C VAL A 167 0.98 0.80 0.62
N LEU A 168 -0.32 1.05 0.76
CA LEU A 168 -1.20 1.35 -0.37
C LEU A 168 -0.82 2.67 -1.05
N GLU A 169 -0.50 3.72 -0.28
CA GLU A 169 -0.03 5.02 -0.79
C GLU A 169 1.35 4.93 -1.48
N SER A 170 2.22 4.05 -0.99
CA SER A 170 3.52 3.81 -1.61
C SER A 170 3.38 2.97 -2.88
N ALA A 171 2.49 1.97 -2.90
CA ALA A 171 2.32 1.06 -4.03
C ALA A 171 2.01 1.82 -5.33
N GLU A 172 1.19 2.87 -5.28
CA GLU A 172 0.89 3.70 -6.47
C GLU A 172 2.16 4.18 -7.19
N ARG A 173 3.21 4.52 -6.43
CA ARG A 173 4.48 5.06 -6.92
C ARG A 173 5.55 4.00 -7.17
N HIS A 174 5.35 2.78 -6.67
CA HIS A 174 6.34 1.71 -6.69
C HIS A 174 5.79 0.42 -7.29
N PRO A 175 5.88 0.24 -8.63
CA PRO A 175 5.38 -0.97 -9.31
C PRO A 175 6.01 -2.28 -8.85
N ILE A 176 7.16 -2.23 -8.16
CA ILE A 176 7.78 -3.40 -7.53
C ILE A 176 6.90 -4.00 -6.43
N LEU A 177 6.02 -3.19 -5.82
CA LEU A 177 4.99 -3.67 -4.92
C LEU A 177 3.89 -4.32 -5.77
N GLY A 178 3.75 -5.62 -5.61
CA GLY A 178 2.76 -6.40 -6.34
C GLY A 178 1.33 -6.01 -5.97
N GLN A 179 0.37 -6.57 -6.71
CA GLN A 179 -1.06 -6.30 -6.49
C GLN A 179 -1.53 -6.69 -5.07
N VAL A 180 -0.91 -7.69 -4.47
CA VAL A 180 -1.14 -8.10 -3.08
C VAL A 180 0.21 -8.15 -2.39
N THR A 181 0.37 -7.34 -1.35
CA THR A 181 1.65 -7.12 -0.67
C THR A 181 1.47 -7.23 0.84
N SER A 182 2.34 -7.98 1.52
CA SER A 182 2.39 -7.99 2.99
C SER A 182 3.23 -6.83 3.53
N LEU A 183 3.00 -6.42 4.78
CA LEU A 183 3.84 -5.40 5.43
C LEU A 183 5.33 -5.77 5.42
N ALA A 184 5.65 -7.06 5.60
CA ALA A 184 7.02 -7.54 5.58
C ALA A 184 7.69 -7.36 4.21
N GLU A 185 6.98 -7.65 3.12
CA GLU A 185 7.47 -7.45 1.75
C GLU A 185 7.61 -5.97 1.40
N ALA A 186 6.72 -5.11 1.90
CA ALA A 186 6.71 -3.69 1.60
C ALA A 186 7.75 -2.88 2.39
N ARG A 187 8.25 -3.42 3.51
CA ARG A 187 8.97 -2.65 4.55
C ARG A 187 10.09 -1.77 4.01
N THR A 188 11.00 -2.33 3.22
CA THR A 188 12.14 -1.59 2.67
C THR A 188 11.69 -0.48 1.73
N THR A 189 10.77 -0.80 0.81
CA THR A 189 10.27 0.14 -0.19
C THR A 189 9.52 1.29 0.47
N VAL A 190 8.62 1.01 1.42
CA VAL A 190 7.78 2.01 2.09
C VAL A 190 8.62 2.91 2.99
N LEU A 191 9.53 2.36 3.80
CA LEU A 191 10.39 3.18 4.66
C LEU A 191 11.32 4.09 3.84
N LEU A 192 11.94 3.55 2.78
CA LEU A 192 12.75 4.37 1.89
C LEU A 192 11.88 5.42 1.17
N ASP A 193 10.64 5.07 0.83
CA ASP A 193 9.71 6.01 0.25
C ASP A 193 9.38 7.17 1.18
N GLU A 194 9.10 6.92 2.45
CA GLU A 194 8.87 7.96 3.45
C GLU A 194 10.08 8.85 3.64
N ILE A 195 11.27 8.27 3.82
CA ILE A 195 12.52 9.01 4.02
C ILE A 195 12.78 9.94 2.84
N VAL A 196 12.71 9.43 1.61
CA VAL A 196 12.95 10.24 0.41
C VAL A 196 11.85 11.30 0.23
N THR A 197 10.61 11.06 0.67
CA THR A 197 9.51 12.04 0.59
C THR A 197 9.77 13.19 1.56
N LEU A 198 10.21 12.88 2.77
CA LEU A 198 10.59 13.88 3.76
C LEU A 198 11.76 14.73 3.25
N VAL A 199 12.79 14.10 2.68
CA VAL A 199 13.94 14.80 2.06
C VAL A 199 13.50 15.69 0.90
N GLY A 200 12.59 15.23 0.04
CA GLY A 200 12.09 16.01 -1.09
C GLY A 200 11.18 17.18 -0.71
N THR A 201 10.46 17.06 0.41
CA THR A 201 9.54 18.10 0.90
C THR A 201 10.30 19.25 1.58
N ASP A 202 11.38 18.95 2.31
CA ASP A 202 12.26 19.97 2.90
C ASP A 202 13.49 20.20 2.01
N GLN A 203 13.43 21.22 1.15
CA GLN A 203 14.52 21.54 0.21
C GLN A 203 15.89 21.78 0.87
N ARG A 204 15.94 22.07 2.19
CA ARG A 204 17.19 22.23 2.93
C ARG A 204 17.93 20.91 3.14
N LEU A 205 17.22 19.78 3.04
CA LEU A 205 17.78 18.43 3.16
C LEU A 205 18.35 17.91 1.83
N VAL A 206 18.11 18.60 0.71
CA VAL A 206 18.71 18.27 -0.59
C VAL A 206 19.98 19.08 -0.79
N ASP A 207 21.12 18.40 -0.90
CA ASP A 207 22.42 19.02 -1.16
C ASP A 207 22.36 19.85 -2.47
N PRO A 208 22.70 21.16 -2.44
CA PRO A 208 22.68 22.01 -3.62
C PRO A 208 23.49 21.45 -4.80
N ARG A 209 24.58 20.73 -4.52
CA ARG A 209 25.43 20.09 -5.54
C ARG A 209 24.66 19.12 -6.41
N ILE A 210 23.73 18.36 -5.82
CA ILE A 210 22.91 17.39 -6.55
C ILE A 210 21.80 18.08 -7.33
N ARG A 211 21.21 19.14 -6.75
CA ARG A 211 20.25 20.00 -7.44
C ARG A 211 20.84 20.60 -8.71
N ASP A 212 22.02 21.20 -8.57
CA ASP A 212 22.72 21.88 -9.66
C ASP A 212 23.20 20.88 -10.71
N LEU A 213 23.72 19.72 -10.30
CA LEU A 213 24.11 18.66 -11.23
C LEU A 213 22.93 18.16 -12.06
N GLY A 214 21.76 17.97 -11.43
CA GLY A 214 20.54 17.54 -12.13
C GLY A 214 20.04 18.56 -13.15
N ALA A 215 20.15 19.86 -12.84
CA ALA A 215 19.72 20.94 -13.73
C ALA A 215 20.70 21.22 -14.87
N GLN A 216 22.01 21.17 -14.61
CA GLN A 216 23.05 21.56 -15.57
C GLN A 216 23.53 20.40 -16.42
N ASP A 217 23.68 19.21 -15.85
CA ASP A 217 24.22 18.03 -16.52
C ASP A 217 23.38 16.76 -16.23
N PRO A 218 22.15 16.64 -16.77
CA PRO A 218 21.27 15.49 -16.54
C PRO A 218 21.92 14.13 -16.82
N VAL A 219 22.82 14.07 -17.82
CA VAL A 219 23.56 12.86 -18.18
C VAL A 219 24.56 12.45 -17.08
N LEU A 220 25.20 13.42 -16.42
CA LEU A 220 26.09 13.15 -15.29
C LEU A 220 25.28 12.77 -14.05
N ALA A 221 24.14 13.42 -13.80
CA ALA A 221 23.22 13.02 -12.73
C ALA A 221 22.72 11.57 -12.91
N GLN A 222 22.33 11.18 -14.13
CA GLN A 222 21.96 9.80 -14.44
C GLN A 222 23.12 8.82 -14.25
N THR A 223 24.34 9.22 -14.63
CA THR A 223 25.53 8.38 -14.44
C THR A 223 25.86 8.20 -12.96
N LEU A 224 25.74 9.26 -12.16
CA LEU A 224 25.93 9.22 -10.72
C LEU A 224 24.92 8.27 -10.07
N ARG A 225 23.64 8.36 -10.46
CA ARG A 225 22.59 7.46 -9.96
C ARG A 225 22.90 6.00 -10.24
N ALA A 226 23.19 5.65 -11.50
CA ALA A 226 23.51 4.29 -11.88
C ALA A 226 24.77 3.75 -11.17
N TYR A 227 25.75 4.61 -10.92
CA TYR A 227 26.94 4.26 -10.14
C TYR A 227 26.63 4.00 -8.66
N LEU A 228 25.79 4.83 -8.03
CA LEU A 228 25.41 4.68 -6.63
C LEU A 228 24.50 3.46 -6.41
N ASP A 229 23.54 3.21 -7.31
CA ASP A 229 22.69 2.01 -7.28
C ASP A 229 23.50 0.72 -7.52
N ALA A 230 24.62 0.82 -8.23
CA ALA A 230 25.60 -0.25 -8.40
C ALA A 230 26.62 -0.36 -7.25
N PHE A 231 26.41 0.35 -6.13
CA PHE A 231 27.33 0.40 -4.98
C PHE A 231 28.78 0.78 -5.35
N GLY A 232 28.95 1.53 -6.45
CA GLY A 232 30.25 1.94 -6.98
C GLY A 232 30.89 0.98 -7.99
N ASP A 233 30.21 -0.10 -8.39
CA ASP A 233 30.69 -0.97 -9.46
C ASP A 233 30.53 -0.30 -10.83
N ILE A 234 31.67 0.10 -11.41
CA ILE A 234 31.77 0.71 -12.73
C ILE A 234 31.22 -0.19 -13.84
N GLY A 235 31.46 -1.50 -13.76
CA GLY A 235 31.00 -2.46 -14.76
C GLY A 235 29.49 -2.67 -14.71
N ALA A 236 28.92 -2.77 -13.51
CA ALA A 236 27.47 -2.86 -13.33
C ALA A 236 26.76 -1.57 -13.77
N ALA A 237 27.30 -0.40 -13.40
CA ALA A 237 26.77 0.89 -13.85
C ALA A 237 26.85 1.04 -15.38
N ALA A 238 27.95 0.61 -16.01
CA ALA A 238 28.12 0.66 -17.46
C ALA A 238 27.11 -0.22 -18.20
N ARG A 239 26.82 -1.42 -17.67
CA ARG A 239 25.77 -2.30 -18.21
C ARG A 239 24.38 -1.67 -18.10
N SER A 240 24.06 -1.09 -16.94
CA SER A 240 22.78 -0.39 -16.72
C SER A 240 22.59 0.80 -17.68
N LEU A 241 23.66 1.56 -17.91
CA LEU A 241 23.67 2.73 -18.81
C LEU A 241 23.88 2.37 -20.29
N GLN A 242 24.15 1.11 -20.63
CA GLN A 242 24.51 0.65 -21.98
C GLN A 242 25.69 1.41 -22.61
N VAL A 243 26.73 1.69 -21.82
CA VAL A 243 27.97 2.35 -22.27
C VAL A 243 29.22 1.54 -21.94
N HIS A 244 30.37 1.95 -22.47
CA HIS A 244 31.64 1.33 -22.11
C HIS A 244 32.08 1.70 -20.67
N PRO A 245 32.67 0.78 -19.87
CA PRO A 245 33.16 1.07 -18.51
C PRO A 245 34.08 2.29 -18.39
N ASN A 246 34.93 2.54 -19.41
CA ASN A 246 35.79 3.73 -19.44
C ASN A 246 35.00 5.04 -19.44
N THR A 247 33.84 5.08 -20.09
CA THR A 247 32.97 6.25 -20.13
C THR A 247 32.42 6.54 -18.74
N VAL A 248 31.98 5.52 -18.00
CA VAL A 248 31.53 5.67 -16.61
C VAL A 248 32.68 6.17 -15.73
N ARG A 249 33.87 5.55 -15.82
CA ARG A 249 35.06 5.99 -15.06
C ARG A 249 35.41 7.45 -15.33
N TYR A 250 35.34 7.87 -16.60
CA TYR A 250 35.56 9.27 -16.97
C TYR A 250 34.52 10.20 -16.36
N ARG A 251 33.23 9.86 -16.50
CA ARG A 251 32.13 10.67 -15.97
C ARG A 251 32.16 10.78 -14.45
N ILE A 252 32.46 9.68 -13.74
CA ILE A 252 32.60 9.67 -12.27
C ILE A 252 33.73 10.58 -11.81
N ARG A 253 34.91 10.52 -12.45
CA ARG A 253 36.01 11.45 -12.15
C ARG A 253 35.61 12.90 -12.38
N ARG A 254 34.88 13.17 -13.46
CA ARG A 254 34.38 14.51 -13.77
C ARG A 254 33.35 14.98 -12.73
N ILE A 255 32.47 14.10 -12.25
CA ILE A 255 31.51 14.42 -11.18
C ILE A 255 32.26 14.78 -9.89
N GLU A 256 33.23 13.98 -9.46
CA GLU A 256 34.05 14.28 -8.27
C GLU A 256 34.76 15.63 -8.37
N GLN A 257 35.27 15.98 -9.56
CA GLN A 257 35.88 17.27 -9.84
C GLN A 257 34.86 18.43 -9.78
N LEU A 258 33.71 18.28 -10.45
CA LEU A 258 32.66 19.30 -10.49
C LEU A 258 32.08 19.57 -9.10
N LEU A 259 31.84 18.51 -8.33
CA LEU A 259 31.23 18.61 -7.01
C LEU A 259 32.24 18.83 -5.88
N SER A 260 33.54 18.91 -6.23
CA SER A 260 34.67 19.04 -5.30
C SER A 260 34.57 18.09 -4.11
N THR A 261 34.30 16.81 -4.39
CA THR A 261 34.03 15.79 -3.36
C THR A 261 34.51 14.41 -3.79
N SER A 262 34.67 13.51 -2.82
CA SER A 262 35.07 12.14 -3.06
C SER A 262 33.86 11.23 -2.96
N LEU A 263 33.57 10.49 -4.02
CA LEU A 263 32.63 9.37 -3.96
C LEU A 263 33.28 8.14 -3.35
N GLY A 264 34.47 8.23 -2.74
CA GLY A 264 34.99 7.22 -1.81
C GLY A 264 34.36 7.30 -0.42
N ASP A 265 33.79 8.45 -0.06
CA ASP A 265 33.15 8.71 1.23
C ASP A 265 31.73 8.09 1.27
N PRO A 266 31.43 7.16 2.20
CA PRO A 266 30.13 6.53 2.30
C PRO A 266 29.00 7.51 2.66
N ASP A 267 29.28 8.56 3.44
CA ASP A 267 28.27 9.54 3.86
C ASP A 267 27.88 10.44 2.68
N VAL A 268 28.87 10.84 1.85
CA VAL A 268 28.61 11.56 0.59
C VAL A 268 27.77 10.71 -0.35
N ARG A 269 28.06 9.41 -0.50
CA ARG A 269 27.27 8.51 -1.34
C ARG A 269 25.82 8.42 -0.88
N LEU A 270 25.60 8.26 0.43
CA LEU A 270 24.26 8.15 0.99
C LEU A 270 23.46 9.44 0.78
N LEU A 271 24.06 10.59 1.12
CA LEU A 271 23.45 11.90 0.93
C LEU A 271 23.06 12.13 -0.53
N PHE A 272 23.98 11.84 -1.46
CA PHE A 272 23.73 12.00 -2.90
C PHE A 272 22.68 11.04 -3.42
N SER A 273 22.65 9.79 -2.92
CA SER A 273 21.63 8.81 -3.29
C SER A 273 20.23 9.26 -2.89
N LEU A 274 20.08 9.79 -1.67
CA LEU A 274 18.80 10.32 -1.18
C LEU A 274 18.39 11.57 -1.96
N GLY A 275 19.32 12.51 -2.20
CA GLY A 275 19.04 13.73 -2.97
C GLY A 275 18.61 13.43 -4.40
N LEU A 276 19.29 12.52 -5.10
CA LEU A 276 18.94 12.12 -6.47
C LEU A 276 17.56 11.47 -6.56
N ARG A 277 17.19 10.63 -5.58
CA ARG A 277 15.87 9.99 -5.50
C ARG A 277 14.77 10.98 -5.14
N ALA A 278 15.06 11.97 -4.30
CA ALA A 278 14.11 13.01 -3.92
C ALA A 278 13.77 13.91 -5.12
N MET A 279 14.78 14.27 -5.92
CA MET A 279 14.58 15.12 -7.11
C MET A 279 13.77 14.46 -8.22
N GLU A 280 13.85 13.13 -8.38
CA GLU A 280 13.02 12.39 -9.36
C GLU A 280 11.52 12.44 -9.03
N ARG A 281 11.16 12.76 -7.79
CA ARG A 281 9.75 12.83 -7.36
C ARG A 281 9.10 14.18 -7.60
N THR A 282 9.91 15.23 -7.66
CA THR A 282 9.43 16.60 -7.84
C THR A 282 9.34 17.00 -9.33
N ALA A 283 9.94 16.19 -10.21
CA ALA A 283 9.92 16.36 -11.67
C ALA A 283 8.75 15.62 -12.31
#